data_AF-A0A2U3I5D2-F1
#
_entry.id   AF-A0A2U3I5D2-F1
#
_cell.length_a   1.000
_cell.length_b   1.000
_cell.length_c   1.000
_cell.angle_alpha   90.00
_cell.angle_beta   90.00
_cell.angle_gamma   90.00
#
_symmetry.space_group_name_H-M   'P 1'
#
loop_
_entity.id
_entity.type
_entity.pdbx_description
1 polymer ?
#
loop_
_entity_poly.entity_id
_entity_poly.type
_entity_poly.pdbx_seq_one_letter_code
_entity_poly.pdbx_strand_id
1 'polypeptide(L)'
;MNAKAITASIGMPGGAVSAEFHIDTGRLRIFERDVLRVELFPPQSWFTVASVAGNSRWGTRPREADIRLVVENFILQRFGMTAYRSEASCAQ
;
A
#
# COMPACT_ATOMS: atom_id res chain seq x y z
N MET A 1 -20.30 -7.76 -8.94
CA MET A 1 -19.04 -8.20 -9.56
C MET A 1 -17.95 -8.15 -8.49
N ASN A 2 -17.37 -9.29 -8.09
CA ASN A 2 -16.22 -9.31 -7.18
C ASN A 2 -14.97 -8.98 -8.00
N ALA A 3 -14.74 -7.70 -8.25
CA ALA A 3 -13.54 -7.25 -8.93
C ALA A 3 -12.32 -7.57 -8.06
N LYS A 4 -11.41 -8.38 -8.58
CA LYS A 4 -10.19 -8.79 -7.88
C LYS A 4 -9.37 -7.52 -7.57
N ALA A 5 -9.22 -7.20 -6.28
CA ALA A 5 -8.35 -6.12 -5.85
C ALA A 5 -6.89 -6.48 -6.14
N ILE A 6 -6.08 -5.46 -6.44
CA ILE A 6 -4.63 -5.58 -6.47
C ILE A 6 -4.15 -5.37 -5.04
N THR A 7 -3.40 -6.33 -4.51
CA THR A 7 -3.03 -6.34 -3.09
C THR A 7 -1.53 -6.46 -2.94
N ALA A 8 -0.96 -5.77 -1.96
CA ALA A 8 0.40 -5.99 -1.50
C ALA A 8 0.43 -6.03 0.04
N SER A 9 1.37 -6.75 0.63
CA SER A 9 1.53 -6.86 2.07
C SER A 9 3.01 -6.91 2.44
N ILE A 10 3.36 -6.32 3.58
CA ILE A 10 4.71 -6.31 4.16
C ILE A 10 4.62 -6.80 5.60
N GLY A 11 5.50 -7.74 5.97
CA GLY A 11 5.59 -8.26 7.32
C GLY A 11 6.30 -7.25 8.22
N MET A 12 5.83 -7.10 9.46
CA MET A 12 6.53 -6.28 10.44
C MET A 12 6.62 -7.04 11.76
N PRO A 13 7.59 -6.74 12.64
CA PRO A 13 7.67 -7.36 13.98
C PRO A 13 6.37 -7.18 14.78
N GLY A 14 5.64 -6.09 14.51
CA GLY A 14 4.34 -5.81 15.07
C GLY A 14 3.16 -6.33 14.24
N GLY A 15 3.30 -7.21 13.26
CA GLY A 15 2.21 -7.69 12.41
C GLY A 15 2.10 -6.99 11.06
N ALA A 16 1.42 -7.63 10.11
CA ALA A 16 1.44 -7.23 8.71
C ALA A 16 0.73 -5.89 8.45
N VAL A 17 1.26 -5.13 7.50
CA VAL A 17 0.58 -4.00 6.87
C VAL A 17 0.29 -4.39 5.43
N SER A 18 -0.96 -4.24 5.00
CA SER A 18 -1.38 -4.57 3.64
C SER A 18 -2.18 -3.44 3.01
N ALA A 19 -2.20 -3.38 1.69
CA ALA A 19 -3.03 -2.46 0.94
C ALA A 19 -3.76 -3.16 -0.19
N GLU A 20 -4.99 -2.74 -0.45
CA GLU A 20 -5.87 -3.22 -1.50
C GLU A 20 -6.29 -2.06 -2.40
N PHE A 21 -6.17 -2.23 -3.73
CA PHE A 21 -6.69 -1.30 -4.71
C PHE A 21 -7.74 -1.97 -5.60
N HIS A 22 -8.95 -1.44 -5.57
CA HIS A 22 -10.04 -1.90 -6.43
C HIS A 22 -10.05 -1.09 -7.73
N ILE A 23 -9.65 -1.70 -8.84
CA ILE A 23 -9.48 -1.00 -10.12
C ILE A 23 -10.78 -0.39 -10.67
N ASP A 24 -11.91 -1.06 -10.45
CA ASP A 24 -13.22 -0.62 -10.98
C ASP A 24 -13.74 0.65 -10.30
N THR A 25 -13.44 0.83 -9.00
CA THR A 25 -13.92 1.98 -8.22
C THR A 25 -12.80 2.98 -7.91
N GLY A 26 -11.55 2.62 -8.18
CA GLY A 26 -10.37 3.36 -7.74
C GLY A 26 -10.20 3.42 -6.23
N ARG A 27 -10.85 2.55 -5.45
CA ARG A 27 -10.80 2.60 -3.98
C ARG A 27 -9.51 1.96 -3.48
N LEU A 28 -8.78 2.70 -2.64
CA LEU A 28 -7.58 2.24 -1.95
C LEU A 28 -7.90 2.00 -0.47
N ARG A 29 -7.50 0.85 0.08
CA ARG A 29 -7.64 0.50 1.50
C ARG A 29 -6.30 0.08 2.03
N ILE A 30 -5.94 0.50 3.25
CA ILE A 30 -4.72 0.07 3.94
C ILE A 30 -5.10 -0.50 5.30
N PHE A 31 -4.56 -1.67 5.61
CA PHE A 31 -4.79 -2.41 6.84
C PHE A 31 -3.50 -2.55 7.64
N GLU A 32 -3.63 -2.55 8.95
CA GLU A 32 -2.57 -2.85 9.91
C GLU A 32 -3.12 -3.91 10.85
N ARG A 33 -2.51 -5.11 10.87
CA ARG A 33 -3.02 -6.26 11.66
C ARG A 33 -4.50 -6.55 11.37
N ASP A 34 -4.86 -6.58 10.10
CA ASP A 34 -6.25 -6.77 9.61
C ASP A 34 -7.25 -5.68 10.02
N VAL A 35 -6.81 -4.61 10.69
CA VAL A 35 -7.64 -3.45 11.03
C VAL A 35 -7.52 -2.41 9.92
N LEU A 36 -8.65 -2.00 9.33
CA LEU A 36 -8.69 -0.91 8.35
C LEU A 36 -8.21 0.39 8.98
N ARG A 37 -7.15 0.97 8.42
CA ARG A 37 -6.56 2.24 8.89
C ARG A 37 -6.86 3.40 7.96
N VAL A 38 -6.85 3.13 6.66
CA VAL A 38 -7.04 4.14 5.63
C VAL A 38 -8.01 3.59 4.60
N GLU A 39 -8.99 4.40 4.22
CA GLU A 39 -9.84 4.16 3.06
C GLU A 39 -9.94 5.45 2.26
N LEU A 40 -9.50 5.39 1.00
CA LEU A 40 -9.47 6.53 0.10
C LEU A 40 -10.23 6.21 -1.17
N PHE A 41 -10.96 7.21 -1.66
CA PHE A 41 -11.68 7.18 -2.91
C PHE A 41 -11.02 8.14 -3.91
N PRO A 42 -11.33 8.02 -5.21
CA PRO A 42 -10.88 9.00 -6.19
C PRO A 42 -11.31 10.43 -5.84
N PRO A 43 -10.46 11.44 -6.10
CA PRO A 43 -9.13 11.34 -6.73
C PRO A 43 -7.99 11.06 -5.73
N GLN A 44 -8.26 11.08 -4.42
CA GLN A 44 -7.24 10.98 -3.38
C GLN A 44 -6.46 9.67 -3.46
N SER A 45 -7.17 8.55 -3.68
CA SER A 45 -6.54 7.25 -3.88
C SER A 45 -5.57 7.23 -5.07
N TRP A 46 -5.93 7.85 -6.19
CA TRP A 46 -5.07 7.95 -7.37
C TRP A 46 -3.85 8.81 -7.10
N PHE A 47 -4.03 9.95 -6.44
CA PHE A 47 -2.91 10.81 -6.05
C PHE A 47 -1.95 10.08 -5.11
N THR A 48 -2.45 9.38 -4.09
CA THR A 48 -1.61 8.59 -3.17
C THR A 48 -0.75 7.58 -3.91
N VAL A 49 -1.31 6.83 -4.87
CA VAL A 49 -0.56 5.87 -5.68
C VAL A 49 0.44 6.59 -6.59
N ALA A 50 0.02 7.64 -7.31
CA ALA A 50 0.86 8.35 -8.25
C ALA A 50 2.08 9.02 -7.58
N SER A 51 1.90 9.55 -6.37
CA SER A 51 2.95 10.21 -5.59
C SER A 51 4.10 9.28 -5.20
N VAL A 52 3.83 8.01 -4.94
CA VAL A 52 4.87 7.04 -4.54
C VAL A 52 5.43 6.25 -5.73
N ALA A 53 4.62 6.01 -6.76
CA ALA A 53 4.98 5.21 -7.91
C ALA A 53 5.57 6.01 -9.08
N GLY A 54 6.08 7.23 -8.84
CA GLY A 54 6.71 8.06 -9.86
C GLY A 54 5.81 8.35 -11.07
N ASN A 55 4.51 8.61 -10.83
CA ASN A 55 3.49 8.78 -11.87
C ASN A 55 3.19 7.54 -12.73
N SER A 56 3.58 6.33 -12.31
CA SER A 56 3.18 5.07 -12.95
C SER A 56 1.66 5.04 -13.18
N ARG A 57 1.25 5.07 -14.46
CA ARG A 57 -0.15 5.00 -14.91
C ARG A 57 -1.08 6.01 -14.23
N TRP A 58 -0.52 7.14 -13.79
CA TRP A 58 -1.22 8.21 -13.07
C TRP A 58 -2.01 7.72 -11.84
N GLY A 59 -1.60 6.61 -11.23
CA GLY A 59 -2.27 6.01 -10.07
C GLY A 59 -3.65 5.40 -10.33
N THR A 60 -4.13 5.40 -11.58
CA THR A 60 -5.48 4.91 -11.94
C THR A 60 -5.54 3.41 -12.21
N ARG A 61 -4.41 2.82 -12.64
CA ARG A 61 -4.28 1.38 -12.96
C ARG A 61 -2.99 0.78 -12.40
N PRO A 62 -2.75 0.90 -11.09
CA PRO A 62 -1.52 0.41 -10.48
C PRO A 62 -1.28 -1.08 -10.74
N ARG A 63 -0.02 -1.48 -10.66
CA ARG A 63 0.40 -2.89 -10.51
C ARG A 63 0.69 -3.17 -9.04
N GLU A 64 0.86 -4.45 -8.71
CA GLU A 64 1.22 -4.87 -7.35
C GLU A 64 2.47 -4.13 -6.81
N ALA A 65 3.48 -3.92 -7.66
CA ALA A 65 4.67 -3.14 -7.29
C ALA A 65 4.35 -1.69 -6.88
N ASP A 66 3.39 -1.03 -7.55
CA ASP A 66 2.96 0.32 -7.19
C ASP A 66 2.24 0.30 -5.82
N ILE A 67 1.41 -0.72 -5.56
CA ILE A 67 0.73 -0.90 -4.27
C ILE A 67 1.72 -1.22 -3.16
N ARG A 68 2.78 -1.97 -3.44
CA ARG A 68 3.87 -2.21 -2.49
C ARG A 68 4.52 -0.90 -2.05
N LEU A 69 4.82 0.02 -2.97
CA LEU A 69 5.35 1.35 -2.63
C LEU A 69 4.40 2.16 -1.74
N VAL A 70 3.08 2.01 -1.91
CA VAL A 70 2.09 2.62 -1.00
C VAL A 70 2.22 2.07 0.41
N VAL A 71 2.36 0.75 0.56
CA VAL A 71 2.55 0.11 1.88
C VAL A 71 3.85 0.56 2.52
N GLU A 72 4.95 0.60 1.76
CA GLU A 72 6.26 1.08 2.24
C GLU A 72 6.18 2.52 2.73
N ASN A 73 5.57 3.41 1.94
CA ASN A 73 5.39 4.80 2.32
C ASN A 73 4.51 4.95 3.57
N PHE A 74 3.43 4.16 3.69
CA PHE A 74 2.59 4.17 4.90
C PHE A 74 3.37 3.74 6.14
N ILE A 75 4.19 2.68 6.05
CA ILE A 75 5.04 2.21 7.15
C ILE A 75 6.02 3.31 7.56
N LEU A 76 6.69 3.95 6.59
CA LEU A 76 7.63 5.04 6.84
C LEU A 76 6.96 6.22 7.55
N GLN A 77 5.76 6.61 7.12
CA GLN A 77 5.01 7.72 7.72
C GLN A 77 4.47 7.41 9.12
N ARG A 78 4.07 6.16 9.38
CA ARG A 78 3.41 5.76 10.62
C ARG A 78 4.35 5.30 11.72
N PHE A 79 5.43 4.60 11.36
CA PHE A 79 6.35 3.97 12.32
C PHE A 79 7.78 4.49 12.20
N GLY A 80 8.09 5.30 11.18
CA GLY A 80 9.43 5.78 10.92
C GLY A 80 10.34 4.75 10.23
N MET A 81 11.56 5.17 9.91
CA MET A 81 12.51 4.42 9.07
C MET A 81 13.09 3.16 9.73
N THR A 82 13.08 3.11 11.06
CA THR A 82 13.63 2.00 11.86
C THR A 82 12.80 0.73 11.74
N ALA A 83 11.49 0.87 11.53
CA ALA A 83 10.58 -0.28 11.40
C ALA A 83 10.74 -0.99 10.04
N TYR A 84 11.06 -0.26 8.97
CA TYR A 84 11.17 -0.81 7.61
C TYR A 84 12.36 -1.78 7.42
N ARG A 85 13.44 -1.62 8.19
CA ARG A 85 14.70 -2.36 7.97
C ARG A 85 14.71 -3.78 8.57
N SER A 86 13.78 -4.12 9.45
CA SER A 86 13.82 -5.42 10.16
C SER A 86 13.63 -6.64 9.24
N GLU A 87 12.96 -6.50 8.09
CA GLU A 87 12.85 -7.61 7.12
C GLU A 87 14.07 -7.69 6.17
N ALA A 88 14.73 -6.57 5.87
CA ALA A 88 15.94 -6.59 5.03
C ALA A 88 17.12 -7.30 5.72
N SER A 89 17.15 -7.30 7.07
CA SER A 89 18.25 -7.91 7.84
C SER A 89 18.09 -9.41 8.08
N CYS A 90 16.92 -10.01 7.85
CA CYS A 90 16.70 -11.45 8.09
C CYS A 90 16.95 -12.32 6.84
N ALA A 91 17.35 -11.70 5.73
CA ALA A 91 17.60 -12.37 4.45
C ALA A 91 19.11 -12.48 4.10
N GLN A 92 19.98 -12.57 5.11
CA GLN A 92 21.41 -12.89 4.95
C GLN A 92 21.79 -14.16 5.70
#